data_AF-Q7P3F0-F1
#
_entry.id   AF-Q7P3F0-F1
#
_cell.length_a   1.000
_cell.length_b   1.000
_cell.length_c   1.000
_cell.angle_alpha   90.00
_cell.angle_beta   90.00
_cell.angle_gamma   90.00
#
_symmetry.space_group_name_H-M   'P 1'
#
loop_
_entity.id
_entity.type
_entity.pdbx_description
1 polymer ?
#
loop_
_entity_poly.entity_id
_entity_poly.type
_entity_poly.pdbx_seq_one_letter_code
_entity_poly.pdbx_strand_id
1 'polypeptide(L)'
;MRVDRKRQLWLEAIKKLSSDENFSNMELISLISKYEELRRNEPQIQVDDDKFTKLFYDNIQKYLLRMSSGHAIVLFTITRLVDVVGEKSLVLFDEPEVHLHPPLLSAFLRTLSDLLDARNGVAIIATHSPVVLQEVPKSCMWKVLRSREAINIIRPDIETFGENLGVLTREVFLLEVTNSGYHHLLSQSVDSELSYETILKNYNGQIGLEGRTVLKAMIMNRDEGKVQ
;
A
#
# COMPACT_ATOMS: atom_id res chain seq x y z
N MET A 1 11.17 -28.18 -1.14
CA MET A 1 10.48 -27.74 -2.38
C MET A 1 11.49 -27.79 -3.52
N ARG A 2 11.15 -28.37 -4.69
CA ARG A 2 12.08 -28.39 -5.84
C ARG A 2 12.41 -26.96 -6.28
N VAL A 3 13.68 -26.71 -6.59
CA VAL A 3 14.23 -25.39 -7.00
C VAL A 3 13.42 -24.79 -8.15
N ASP A 4 12.96 -25.62 -9.08
CA ASP A 4 12.18 -25.22 -10.25
C ASP A 4 10.85 -24.53 -9.89
N ARG A 5 10.18 -24.99 -8.82
CA ARG A 5 8.90 -24.40 -8.40
C ARG A 5 9.10 -23.05 -7.70
N LYS A 6 10.21 -22.84 -6.97
CA LYS A 6 10.55 -21.52 -6.41
C LYS A 6 10.86 -20.52 -7.52
N ARG A 7 11.63 -20.97 -8.53
CA ARG A 7 11.95 -20.18 -9.70
C ARG A 7 10.69 -19.73 -10.44
N GLN A 8 9.73 -20.63 -10.66
CA GLN A 8 8.47 -20.29 -11.32
C GLN A 8 7.64 -19.27 -10.51
N LEU A 9 7.52 -19.45 -9.19
CA LEU A 9 6.81 -18.50 -8.34
C LEU A 9 7.46 -17.12 -8.37
N TRP A 10 8.79 -17.05 -8.35
CA TRP A 10 9.51 -15.78 -8.47
C TRP A 10 9.21 -15.11 -9.82
N LEU A 11 9.23 -15.86 -10.92
CA LEU A 11 8.90 -15.35 -12.26
C LEU A 11 7.49 -14.78 -12.34
N GLU A 12 6.50 -15.50 -11.80
CA GLU A 12 5.12 -15.04 -11.74
C GLU A 12 4.97 -13.78 -10.88
N ALA A 13 5.68 -13.73 -9.76
CA ALA A 13 5.68 -12.57 -8.87
C ALA A 13 6.28 -11.32 -9.54
N ILE A 14 7.43 -11.44 -10.21
CA ILE A 14 8.04 -10.32 -10.94
C ILE A 14 7.14 -9.82 -12.07
N LYS A 15 6.50 -10.73 -12.83
CA LYS A 15 5.56 -10.34 -13.89
C LYS A 15 4.37 -9.56 -13.35
N LYS A 16 3.86 -9.91 -12.16
CA LYS A 16 2.75 -9.20 -11.53
C LYS A 16 3.18 -7.83 -11.03
N LEU A 17 4.35 -7.71 -10.41
CA LEU A 17 4.91 -6.42 -10.04
C LEU A 17 5.13 -5.48 -11.23
N SER A 18 5.39 -6.03 -12.42
CA SER A 18 5.46 -5.26 -13.68
C SER A 18 4.13 -4.68 -14.15
N SER A 19 3.02 -4.80 -13.39
CA SER A 19 1.83 -3.98 -13.61
C SER A 19 2.08 -2.50 -13.29
N ASP A 20 3.06 -2.20 -12.43
CA ASP A 20 3.59 -0.86 -12.24
C ASP A 20 4.51 -0.48 -13.41
N GLU A 21 4.28 0.67 -14.04
CA GLU A 21 5.03 1.11 -15.23
C GLU A 21 6.53 1.27 -14.94
N ASN A 22 6.89 1.82 -13.78
CA ASN A 22 8.29 2.02 -13.42
C ASN A 22 8.99 0.67 -13.21
N PHE A 23 8.33 -0.25 -12.51
CA PHE A 23 8.83 -1.60 -12.28
C PHE A 23 8.96 -2.40 -13.60
N SER A 24 8.01 -2.23 -14.53
CA SER A 24 8.06 -2.83 -15.86
C SER A 24 9.29 -2.36 -16.67
N ASN A 25 9.56 -1.06 -16.64
CA ASN A 25 10.68 -0.43 -17.34
C ASN A 25 12.07 -0.85 -16.81
N MET A 26 12.13 -1.54 -15.66
CA MET A 26 13.38 -2.07 -15.10
C MET A 26 13.80 -3.41 -15.70
N GLU A 27 12.94 -4.06 -16.51
CA GLU A 27 13.25 -5.32 -17.21
C GLU A 27 13.79 -6.42 -16.29
N LEU A 28 13.26 -6.56 -15.07
CA LEU A 28 13.83 -7.44 -14.05
C LEU A 28 13.80 -8.93 -14.40
N ILE A 29 12.97 -9.32 -15.36
CA ILE A 29 13.00 -10.66 -15.94
C ILE A 29 14.37 -10.96 -16.57
N SER A 30 15.07 -9.94 -17.08
CA SER A 30 16.42 -10.07 -17.64
C SER A 30 17.47 -10.52 -16.60
N LEU A 31 17.22 -10.32 -15.30
CA LEU A 31 18.10 -10.79 -14.23
C LEU A 31 18.26 -12.31 -14.26
N ILE A 32 17.20 -13.05 -14.61
CA ILE A 32 17.26 -14.51 -14.77
C ILE A 32 18.16 -14.87 -15.95
N SER A 33 17.95 -14.23 -17.08
CA SER A 33 18.77 -14.49 -18.28
C SER A 33 20.25 -14.23 -18.00
N LYS A 34 20.56 -13.16 -17.23
CA LYS A 34 21.92 -12.83 -16.80
C LYS A 34 22.50 -13.85 -15.81
N TYR A 35 21.69 -14.34 -14.87
CA TYR A 35 22.08 -15.41 -13.97
C TYR A 35 22.40 -16.70 -14.74
N GLU A 36 21.53 -17.11 -15.67
CA GLU A 36 21.73 -18.31 -16.48
C GLU A 36 22.94 -18.19 -17.42
N GLU A 37 23.17 -17.02 -17.99
CA GLU A 37 24.35 -16.73 -18.82
C GLU A 37 25.64 -16.88 -17.99
N LEU A 38 25.70 -16.27 -16.81
CA LEU A 38 26.86 -16.39 -15.92
C LEU A 38 27.07 -17.85 -15.48
N ARG A 39 25.99 -18.58 -15.17
CA ARG A 39 26.05 -20.00 -14.81
C ARG A 39 26.59 -20.89 -15.92
N ARG A 40 26.28 -20.60 -17.18
CA ARG A 40 26.81 -21.33 -18.33
C ARG A 40 28.27 -21.00 -18.59
N ASN A 41 28.66 -19.73 -18.41
CA ASN A 41 30.03 -19.26 -18.67
C ASN A 41 31.02 -19.69 -17.58
N GLU A 42 30.56 -19.76 -16.33
CA GLU A 42 31.38 -20.08 -15.15
C GLU A 42 30.84 -21.31 -14.41
N PRO A 43 30.74 -22.50 -15.05
CA PRO A 43 30.07 -23.67 -14.46
C PRO A 43 30.82 -24.25 -13.25
N GLN A 44 32.10 -23.89 -13.08
CA GLN A 44 32.95 -24.36 -12.00
C GLN A 44 32.83 -23.52 -10.72
N ILE A 45 32.22 -22.32 -10.80
CA ILE A 45 32.05 -21.43 -9.64
C ILE A 45 30.71 -21.77 -8.96
N GLN A 46 30.75 -21.97 -7.64
CA GLN A 46 29.56 -22.29 -6.86
C GLN A 46 28.63 -21.07 -6.65
N VAL A 47 27.35 -21.36 -6.34
CA VAL A 47 26.29 -20.42 -5.89
C VAL A 47 26.74 -19.27 -5.02
N ASP A 48 27.27 -19.79 -3.94
CA ASP A 48 27.54 -19.24 -2.64
C ASP A 48 28.96 -18.70 -2.55
N ASP A 49 29.73 -18.78 -3.64
CA ASP A 49 31.06 -18.20 -3.71
C ASP A 49 30.98 -16.68 -3.90
N ASP A 50 31.78 -15.94 -3.13
CA ASP A 50 31.88 -14.48 -3.22
C ASP A 50 32.24 -14.01 -4.64
N LYS A 51 33.02 -14.79 -5.38
CA LYS A 51 33.38 -14.52 -6.77
C LYS A 51 32.14 -14.56 -7.67
N PHE A 52 31.25 -15.54 -7.49
CA PHE A 52 30.01 -15.59 -8.26
C PHE A 52 29.14 -14.38 -7.93
N THR A 53 28.98 -14.06 -6.65
CA THR A 53 28.19 -12.92 -6.19
C THR A 53 28.69 -11.62 -6.80
N LYS A 54 30.00 -11.39 -6.80
CA LYS A 54 30.62 -10.21 -7.41
C LYS A 54 30.40 -10.15 -8.92
N LEU A 55 30.65 -11.24 -9.65
CA LEU A 55 30.43 -11.29 -11.09
C LEU A 55 28.96 -11.08 -11.45
N PHE A 56 28.04 -11.65 -10.69
CA PHE A 56 26.62 -11.45 -10.91
C PHE A 56 26.22 -10.00 -10.63
N TYR A 57 26.68 -9.42 -9.53
CA TYR A 57 26.47 -8.01 -9.19
C TYR A 57 26.94 -7.09 -10.32
N ASP A 58 28.17 -7.27 -10.82
CA ASP A 58 28.74 -6.46 -11.90
C ASP A 58 27.88 -6.54 -13.18
N ASN A 59 27.29 -7.72 -13.47
CA ASN A 59 26.39 -7.91 -14.61
C ASN A 59 25.03 -7.23 -14.46
N ILE A 60 24.53 -7.06 -13.23
CA ILE A 60 23.18 -6.55 -12.96
C ILE A 60 23.16 -5.13 -12.38
N GLN A 61 24.32 -4.57 -12.03
CA GLN A 61 24.44 -3.29 -11.32
C GLN A 61 23.65 -2.17 -12.00
N LYS A 62 23.70 -2.10 -13.34
CA LYS A 62 22.95 -1.10 -14.13
C LYS A 62 21.43 -1.17 -13.95
N TYR A 63 20.87 -2.35 -13.67
CA TYR A 63 19.44 -2.54 -13.41
C TYR A 63 19.10 -2.09 -11.99
N LEU A 64 19.95 -2.43 -11.03
CA LEU A 64 19.76 -2.06 -9.62
C LEU A 64 19.88 -0.55 -9.40
N LEU A 65 20.81 0.12 -10.08
CA LEU A 65 21.00 1.57 -9.98
C LEU A 65 19.82 2.41 -10.49
N ARG A 66 18.91 1.81 -11.26
CA ARG A 66 17.68 2.46 -11.74
C ARG A 66 16.52 2.36 -10.75
N MET A 67 16.66 1.57 -9.69
CA MET A 67 15.60 1.37 -8.69
C MET A 67 15.53 2.53 -7.70
N SER A 68 14.33 2.98 -7.39
CA SER A 68 14.11 3.73 -6.14
C SER A 68 14.20 2.78 -4.94
N SER A 69 14.34 3.35 -3.74
CA SER A 69 14.33 2.58 -2.49
C SER A 69 13.07 1.70 -2.36
N GLY A 70 11.90 2.22 -2.76
CA GLY A 70 10.64 1.49 -2.76
C GLY A 70 10.65 0.26 -3.68
N HIS A 71 11.20 0.39 -4.89
CA HIS A 71 11.31 -0.76 -5.79
C HIS A 71 12.29 -1.81 -5.27
N ALA A 72 13.43 -1.36 -4.72
CA ALA A 72 14.44 -2.25 -4.16
C ALA A 72 13.91 -3.07 -2.98
N ILE A 73 13.17 -2.43 -2.05
CA ILE A 73 12.60 -3.13 -0.89
C ILE A 73 11.50 -4.12 -1.31
N VAL A 74 10.67 -3.78 -2.30
CA VAL A 74 9.64 -4.69 -2.82
C VAL A 74 10.26 -5.91 -3.50
N LEU A 75 11.25 -5.70 -4.39
CA LEU A 75 11.96 -6.79 -5.04
C LEU A 75 12.64 -7.70 -4.02
N PHE A 76 13.34 -7.11 -3.05
CA PHE A 76 13.98 -7.85 -1.96
C PHE A 76 12.96 -8.67 -1.17
N THR A 77 11.87 -8.04 -0.74
CA THR A 77 10.83 -8.67 0.09
C THR A 77 10.18 -9.83 -0.62
N ILE A 78 9.73 -9.65 -1.87
CA ILE A 78 9.13 -10.73 -2.66
C ILE A 78 10.13 -11.87 -2.91
N THR A 79 11.40 -11.54 -3.22
CA THR A 79 12.44 -12.55 -3.41
C THR A 79 12.66 -13.37 -2.14
N ARG A 80 12.73 -12.71 -0.97
CA ARG A 80 12.86 -13.38 0.32
C ARG A 80 11.64 -14.22 0.65
N LEU A 81 10.43 -13.72 0.42
CA LEU A 81 9.19 -14.47 0.67
C LEU A 81 9.14 -15.74 -0.18
N VAL A 82 9.46 -15.68 -1.47
CA VAL A 82 9.50 -16.88 -2.34
C VAL A 82 10.50 -17.92 -1.81
N ASP A 83 11.60 -17.47 -1.21
CA ASP A 83 12.61 -18.35 -0.63
C ASP A 83 12.15 -18.98 0.69
N VAL A 84 11.60 -18.19 1.63
CA VAL A 84 11.35 -18.64 3.01
C VAL A 84 9.94 -19.16 3.25
N VAL A 85 8.92 -18.65 2.55
CA VAL A 85 7.51 -19.02 2.79
C VAL A 85 7.30 -20.46 2.35
N GLY A 86 7.03 -21.36 3.30
CA GLY A 86 6.63 -22.76 3.08
C GLY A 86 5.11 -22.92 3.03
N GLU A 87 4.65 -24.17 2.95
CA GLU A 87 3.22 -24.46 3.13
C GLU A 87 2.79 -24.12 4.57
N LYS A 88 1.59 -23.57 4.77
CA LYS A 88 1.04 -23.22 6.11
C LYS A 88 1.91 -22.21 6.87
N SER A 89 2.49 -21.26 6.16
CA SER A 89 3.28 -20.17 6.76
C SER A 89 2.39 -19.01 7.22
N LEU A 90 2.77 -18.37 8.31
CA LEU A 90 2.23 -17.08 8.75
C LEU A 90 3.26 -15.98 8.45
N VAL A 91 2.84 -14.93 7.77
CA VAL A 91 3.66 -13.75 7.47
C VAL A 91 3.07 -12.54 8.20
N LEU A 92 3.92 -11.77 8.87
CA LEU A 92 3.52 -10.57 9.59
C LEU A 92 4.17 -9.36 8.92
N PHE A 93 3.35 -8.36 8.57
CA PHE A 93 3.81 -7.09 8.04
C PHE A 93 3.36 -5.96 8.96
N ASP A 94 4.25 -5.00 9.16
CA ASP A 94 3.96 -3.74 9.83
C ASP A 94 4.28 -2.62 8.86
N GLU A 95 3.26 -1.82 8.54
CA GLU A 95 3.27 -0.69 7.61
C GLU A 95 3.98 -0.99 6.26
N PRO A 96 3.50 -1.96 5.46
CA PRO A 96 4.10 -2.28 4.16
C PRO A 96 4.06 -1.10 3.16
N GLU A 97 3.24 -0.09 3.42
CA GLU A 97 3.14 1.15 2.64
C GLU A 97 4.37 2.09 2.76
N VAL A 98 5.22 1.91 3.77
CA VAL A 98 6.30 2.86 4.05
C VAL A 98 7.28 2.89 2.87
N HIS A 99 7.46 4.09 2.30
CA HIS A 99 8.25 4.36 1.10
C HIS A 99 7.71 3.80 -0.23
N LEU A 100 6.47 3.29 -0.27
CA LEU A 100 5.84 2.82 -1.50
C LEU A 100 4.82 3.82 -2.03
N HIS A 101 4.88 4.07 -3.35
CA HIS A 101 3.79 4.78 -4.02
C HIS A 101 2.58 3.86 -4.18
N PRO A 102 1.34 4.41 -4.21
CA PRO A 102 0.12 3.60 -4.20
C PRO A 102 0.08 2.48 -5.27
N PRO A 103 0.46 2.71 -6.55
CA PRO A 103 0.42 1.64 -7.55
C PRO A 103 1.34 0.46 -7.23
N LEU A 104 2.55 0.74 -6.74
CA LEU A 104 3.52 -0.28 -6.37
C LEU A 104 3.06 -1.06 -5.13
N LEU A 105 2.44 -0.39 -4.16
CA LEU A 105 1.83 -1.03 -2.99
C LEU A 105 0.70 -1.98 -3.40
N SER A 106 -0.20 -1.56 -4.29
CA SER A 106 -1.27 -2.42 -4.83
C SER A 106 -0.68 -3.65 -5.56
N ALA A 107 0.32 -3.45 -6.42
CA ALA A 107 1.00 -4.54 -7.12
C ALA A 107 1.68 -5.51 -6.14
N PHE A 108 2.30 -4.99 -5.09
CA PHE A 108 2.90 -5.79 -4.02
C PHE A 108 1.87 -6.62 -3.27
N LEU A 109 0.77 -6.02 -2.81
CA LEU A 109 -0.29 -6.73 -2.06
C LEU A 109 -0.94 -7.82 -2.90
N ARG A 110 -1.20 -7.55 -4.19
CA ARG A 110 -1.70 -8.57 -5.12
C ARG A 110 -0.74 -9.74 -5.24
N THR A 111 0.53 -9.44 -5.48
CA THR A 111 1.60 -10.43 -5.59
C THR A 111 1.76 -11.27 -4.31
N LEU A 112 1.66 -10.62 -3.13
CA LEU A 112 1.70 -11.29 -1.83
C LEU A 112 0.51 -12.23 -1.65
N SER A 113 -0.70 -11.77 -1.98
CA SER A 113 -1.93 -12.59 -1.89
C SER A 113 -1.79 -13.87 -2.72
N ASP A 114 -1.30 -13.75 -3.96
CA ASP A 114 -1.13 -14.90 -4.85
C ASP A 114 -0.05 -15.87 -4.36
N LEU A 115 1.06 -15.34 -3.84
CA LEU A 115 2.13 -16.16 -3.27
C LEU A 115 1.62 -16.98 -2.08
N LEU A 116 0.83 -16.36 -1.20
CA LEU A 116 0.31 -17.01 0.00
C LEU A 116 -0.81 -18.01 -0.34
N ASP A 117 -1.68 -17.69 -1.29
CA ASP A 117 -2.69 -18.63 -1.79
C ASP A 117 -2.05 -19.90 -2.34
N ALA A 118 -1.01 -19.75 -3.18
CA ALA A 118 -0.24 -20.88 -3.74
C ALA A 118 0.49 -21.73 -2.67
N ARG A 119 0.57 -21.24 -1.43
CA ARG A 119 1.26 -21.88 -0.30
C ARG A 119 0.35 -22.17 0.88
N ASN A 120 -0.96 -21.97 0.76
CA ASN A 120 -1.87 -22.09 1.89
C ASN A 120 -1.34 -21.31 3.13
N GLY A 121 -0.79 -20.13 2.87
CA GLY A 121 -0.21 -19.23 3.86
C GLY A 121 -1.18 -18.10 4.21
N VAL A 122 -0.91 -17.44 5.33
CA VAL A 122 -1.71 -16.30 5.81
C VAL A 122 -0.78 -15.12 6.05
N ALA A 123 -1.23 -13.92 5.67
CA ALA A 123 -0.60 -12.68 6.08
C ALA A 123 -1.48 -11.94 7.09
N ILE A 124 -0.86 -11.38 8.11
CA ILE A 124 -1.45 -10.36 8.97
C ILE A 124 -0.67 -9.07 8.72
N ILE A 125 -1.40 -8.01 8.35
CA ILE A 125 -0.83 -6.72 7.98
C ILE A 125 -1.37 -5.68 8.95
N ALA A 126 -0.48 -5.01 9.68
CA ALA A 126 -0.77 -3.77 10.37
C ALA A 126 -0.48 -2.60 9.42
N THR A 127 -1.42 -1.68 9.28
CA THR A 127 -1.35 -0.59 8.30
C THR A 127 -2.20 0.59 8.75
N HIS A 128 -1.76 1.80 8.41
CA HIS A 128 -2.55 3.02 8.53
C HIS A 128 -3.00 3.51 7.14
N SER A 129 -2.58 2.84 6.06
CA SER A 129 -2.81 3.28 4.69
C SER A 129 -4.17 2.84 4.16
N PRO A 130 -5.07 3.78 3.79
CA PRO A 130 -6.33 3.47 3.12
C PRO A 130 -6.14 2.75 1.78
N VAL A 131 -4.95 2.86 1.16
CA VAL A 131 -4.63 2.14 -0.08
C VAL A 131 -4.57 0.63 0.17
N VAL A 132 -4.07 0.18 1.32
CA VAL A 132 -4.10 -1.24 1.70
C VAL A 132 -5.55 -1.72 1.87
N LEU A 133 -6.39 -0.88 2.48
CA LEU A 133 -7.81 -1.19 2.65
C LEU A 133 -8.52 -1.31 1.29
N GLN A 134 -8.16 -0.47 0.31
CA GLN A 134 -8.75 -0.52 -1.02
C GLN A 134 -8.48 -1.87 -1.75
N GLU A 135 -7.41 -2.58 -1.40
CA GLU A 135 -7.00 -3.84 -2.06
C GLU A 135 -7.57 -5.10 -1.43
N VAL A 136 -8.25 -5.00 -0.29
CA VAL A 136 -8.67 -6.14 0.53
C VAL A 136 -10.17 -6.06 0.84
N PRO A 137 -10.93 -7.19 0.86
CA PRO A 137 -12.33 -7.18 1.26
C PRO A 137 -12.53 -6.91 2.76
N LYS A 138 -13.67 -6.31 3.13
CA LYS A 138 -13.97 -5.97 4.54
C LYS A 138 -13.99 -7.20 5.46
N SER A 139 -14.31 -8.37 4.92
CA SER A 139 -14.31 -9.65 5.63
C SER A 139 -12.93 -10.07 6.15
N CYS A 140 -11.85 -9.48 5.63
CA CYS A 140 -10.47 -9.71 6.03
C CYS A 140 -9.91 -8.59 6.92
N MET A 141 -10.71 -7.59 7.31
CA MET A 141 -10.22 -6.42 8.04
C MET A 141 -10.76 -6.26 9.45
N TRP A 142 -9.92 -5.70 10.32
CA TRP A 142 -10.31 -5.31 11.66
C TRP A 142 -9.79 -3.90 11.95
N LYS A 143 -10.67 -3.01 12.42
CA LYS A 143 -10.32 -1.71 12.97
C LYS A 143 -9.97 -1.88 14.44
N VAL A 144 -8.74 -1.50 14.80
CA VAL A 144 -8.29 -1.50 16.20
C VAL A 144 -8.38 -0.07 16.72
N LEU A 145 -9.41 0.21 17.50
CA LEU A 145 -9.67 1.52 18.07
C LEU A 145 -9.17 1.56 19.50
N ARG A 146 -8.26 2.48 19.80
CA ARG A 146 -7.75 2.69 21.16
C ARG A 146 -8.28 4.01 21.72
N SER A 147 -8.98 3.94 22.85
CA SER A 147 -9.39 5.11 23.62
C SER A 147 -8.88 4.98 25.05
N ARG A 148 -7.85 5.77 25.39
CA ARG A 148 -7.10 5.68 26.65
C ARG A 148 -6.56 4.26 26.89
N GLU A 149 -7.15 3.53 27.85
CA GLU A 149 -6.77 2.18 28.25
C GLU A 149 -7.65 1.09 27.61
N ALA A 150 -8.76 1.46 26.99
CA ALA A 150 -9.66 0.51 26.33
C ALA A 150 -9.26 0.30 24.87
N ILE A 151 -9.19 -0.97 24.45
CA ILE A 151 -9.04 -1.38 23.06
C ILE A 151 -10.37 -1.98 22.61
N ASN A 152 -10.93 -1.44 21.53
CA ASN A 152 -12.10 -1.98 20.86
C ASN A 152 -11.71 -2.47 19.47
N ILE A 153 -12.10 -3.69 19.13
CA ILE A 153 -11.79 -4.31 17.84
C ILE A 153 -13.11 -4.55 17.12
N ILE A 154 -13.31 -3.85 16.00
CA ILE A 154 -14.55 -3.91 15.22
C ILE A 154 -14.25 -4.15 13.74
N ARG A 155 -15.24 -4.63 13.00
CA ARG A 155 -15.16 -4.70 11.54
C ARG A 155 -15.46 -3.33 10.92
N PRO A 156 -14.98 -3.04 9.70
CA PRO A 156 -15.48 -1.90 8.93
C PRO A 156 -16.98 -2.05 8.63
N ASP A 157 -17.70 -0.94 8.64
CA ASP A 157 -19.14 -0.89 8.39
C ASP A 157 -19.45 -1.01 6.88
N ILE A 158 -18.54 -0.49 6.06
CA ILE A 158 -18.61 -0.48 4.59
C ILE A 158 -17.77 -1.60 3.94
N GLU A 159 -18.03 -1.88 2.66
CA GLU A 159 -17.08 -2.64 1.84
C GLU A 159 -15.84 -1.80 1.57
N THR A 160 -14.69 -2.45 1.55
CA THR A 160 -13.39 -1.78 1.43
C THR A 160 -12.73 -2.04 0.09
N PHE A 161 -12.93 -3.23 -0.47
CA PHE A 161 -12.31 -3.59 -1.75
C PHE A 161 -12.85 -2.70 -2.88
N GLY A 162 -11.95 -1.93 -3.51
CA GLY A 162 -12.27 -1.00 -4.59
C GLY A 162 -13.03 0.27 -4.17
N GLU A 163 -13.15 0.55 -2.87
CA GLU A 163 -13.86 1.73 -2.36
C GLU A 163 -13.05 3.02 -2.56
N ASN A 164 -13.72 4.17 -2.54
CA ASN A 164 -13.08 5.48 -2.63
C ASN A 164 -12.15 5.74 -1.43
N LEU A 165 -10.92 6.22 -1.70
CA LEU A 165 -9.92 6.50 -0.67
C LEU A 165 -10.40 7.51 0.40
N GLY A 166 -11.19 8.51 0.03
CA GLY A 166 -11.75 9.48 0.99
C GLY A 166 -12.79 8.85 1.92
N VAL A 167 -13.62 7.96 1.37
CA VAL A 167 -14.59 7.17 2.16
C VAL A 167 -13.86 6.23 3.11
N LEU A 168 -12.84 5.49 2.62
CA LEU A 168 -11.99 4.64 3.45
C LEU A 168 -11.28 5.43 4.55
N THR A 169 -10.70 6.59 4.21
CA THR A 169 -10.03 7.46 5.20
C THR A 169 -10.99 7.85 6.31
N ARG A 170 -12.22 8.26 5.97
CA ARG A 170 -13.25 8.58 6.98
C ARG A 170 -13.61 7.36 7.82
N GLU A 171 -13.73 6.19 7.21
CA GLU A 171 -14.09 4.94 7.88
C GLU A 171 -13.07 4.50 8.95
N VAL A 172 -11.76 4.68 8.70
CA VAL A 172 -10.71 4.33 9.67
C VAL A 172 -10.40 5.46 10.66
N PHE A 173 -10.47 6.72 10.22
CA PHE A 173 -10.03 7.88 11.00
C PHE A 173 -11.18 8.76 11.53
N LEU A 174 -12.39 8.21 11.68
CA LEU A 174 -13.66 8.88 12.04
C LEU A 174 -13.52 10.06 13.02
N LEU A 175 -12.69 9.96 14.05
CA LEU A 175 -12.54 10.97 15.11
C LEU A 175 -11.37 11.96 14.90
N GLU A 176 -10.32 11.56 14.17
CA GLU A 176 -9.13 12.39 13.97
C GLU A 176 -9.38 13.45 12.89
N VAL A 177 -10.14 13.08 11.85
CA VAL A 177 -10.44 13.98 10.73
C VAL A 177 -11.46 15.05 11.13
N THR A 178 -12.44 14.73 11.98
CA THR A 178 -13.48 15.70 12.37
C THR A 178 -12.96 16.85 13.22
N ASN A 179 -11.88 16.64 13.98
CA ASN A 179 -11.33 17.62 14.92
C ASN A 179 -10.02 18.26 14.46
N SER A 180 -9.53 17.97 13.25
CA SER A 180 -8.22 18.46 12.80
C SER A 180 -8.22 18.97 11.36
N GLY A 181 -7.17 19.74 11.04
CA GLY A 181 -6.93 20.24 9.68
C GLY A 181 -8.02 21.17 9.14
N TYR A 182 -8.44 20.93 7.90
CA TYR A 182 -9.39 21.80 7.21
C TYR A 182 -10.80 21.75 7.81
N HIS A 183 -11.23 20.63 8.41
CA HIS A 183 -12.53 20.51 9.07
C HIS A 183 -12.69 21.55 10.19
N HIS A 184 -11.64 21.74 10.99
CA HIS A 184 -11.64 22.74 12.06
C HIS A 184 -11.73 24.18 11.51
N LEU A 185 -10.95 24.50 10.46
CA LEU A 185 -10.98 25.82 9.83
C LEU A 185 -12.36 26.14 9.21
N LEU A 186 -12.98 25.15 8.56
CA LEU A 186 -14.34 25.29 8.03
C LEU A 186 -15.35 25.48 9.15
N SER A 187 -15.26 24.70 10.24
CA SER A 187 -16.13 24.87 11.42
C SER A 187 -16.04 26.28 12.00
N GLN A 188 -14.82 26.80 12.24
CA GLN A 188 -14.63 28.17 12.73
C GLN A 188 -15.23 29.24 11.79
N SER A 189 -15.15 28.99 10.48
CA SER A 189 -15.73 29.89 9.48
C SER A 189 -17.27 29.87 9.52
N VAL A 190 -17.86 28.71 9.82
CA VAL A 190 -19.31 28.52 9.99
C VAL A 190 -19.81 29.17 11.29
N ASP A 191 -19.00 29.11 12.35
CA ASP A 191 -19.28 29.75 13.65
C ASP A 191 -19.30 31.28 13.56
N SER A 192 -18.66 31.86 12.54
CA SER A 192 -18.69 33.30 12.26
C SER A 192 -20.06 33.78 11.69
N GLU A 193 -21.07 32.91 11.66
CA GLU A 193 -22.43 33.15 11.16
C GLU A 193 -22.54 33.64 9.70
N LEU A 194 -21.49 33.41 8.91
CA LEU A 194 -21.45 33.80 7.50
C LEU A 194 -22.25 32.82 6.63
N SER A 195 -22.68 33.30 5.46
CA SER A 195 -23.33 32.46 4.44
C SER A 195 -22.32 31.58 3.70
N TYR A 196 -22.81 30.49 3.08
CA TYR A 196 -21.99 29.57 2.28
C TYR A 196 -21.15 30.30 1.21
N GLU A 197 -21.79 31.20 0.45
CA GLU A 197 -21.12 31.97 -0.62
C GLU A 197 -20.08 32.94 -0.07
N THR A 198 -20.35 33.56 1.09
CA THR A 198 -19.40 34.46 1.74
C THR A 198 -18.16 33.69 2.23
N ILE A 199 -18.36 32.52 2.83
CA ILE A 199 -17.25 31.67 3.27
C ILE A 199 -16.43 31.21 2.05
N LEU A 200 -17.07 30.72 0.99
CA LEU A 200 -16.35 30.35 -0.24
C LEU A 200 -15.51 31.49 -0.81
N LYS A 201 -16.05 32.73 -0.79
CA LYS A 201 -15.33 33.92 -1.22
C LYS A 201 -14.14 34.25 -0.32
N ASN A 202 -14.26 34.08 0.99
CA ASN A 202 -13.15 34.27 1.94
C ASN A 202 -11.99 33.31 1.69
N TYR A 203 -12.29 32.10 1.22
CA TYR A 203 -11.28 31.13 0.79
C TYR A 203 -10.87 31.29 -0.69
N ASN A 204 -11.26 32.39 -1.36
CA ASN A 204 -10.94 32.68 -2.76
C ASN A 204 -11.28 31.51 -3.72
N GLY A 205 -12.32 30.72 -3.42
CA GLY A 205 -12.71 29.55 -4.21
C GLY A 205 -11.77 28.33 -4.10
N GLN A 206 -10.79 28.34 -3.20
CA GLN A 206 -9.75 27.31 -3.04
C GLN A 206 -10.21 26.07 -2.24
N ILE A 207 -11.50 25.97 -1.93
CA ILE A 207 -12.07 24.78 -1.29
C ILE A 207 -12.40 23.75 -2.37
N GLY A 208 -11.85 22.53 -2.25
CA GLY A 208 -12.15 21.40 -3.14
C GLY A 208 -13.57 20.84 -2.95
N LEU A 209 -14.01 19.93 -3.82
CA LEU A 209 -15.36 19.38 -3.82
C LEU A 209 -15.77 18.78 -2.46
N GLU A 210 -14.91 17.95 -1.87
CA GLU A 210 -15.20 17.34 -0.56
C GLU A 210 -15.37 18.40 0.54
N GLY A 211 -14.45 19.37 0.59
CA GLY A 211 -14.54 20.49 1.54
C GLY A 211 -15.79 21.34 1.34
N ARG A 212 -16.24 21.55 0.10
CA ARG A 212 -17.50 22.25 -0.20
C ARG A 212 -18.72 21.47 0.28
N THR A 213 -18.74 20.16 0.07
CA THR A 213 -19.82 19.28 0.58
C THR A 213 -19.87 19.31 2.09
N VAL A 214 -18.71 19.20 2.76
CA VAL A 214 -18.60 19.30 4.23
C VAL A 214 -19.08 20.66 4.72
N LEU A 215 -18.61 21.76 4.13
CA LEU A 215 -19.00 23.11 4.50
C LEU A 215 -20.52 23.30 4.37
N LYS A 216 -21.12 22.81 3.28
CA LYS A 216 -22.55 22.91 3.06
C LYS A 216 -23.35 22.14 4.12
N ALA A 217 -22.91 20.93 4.47
CA ALA A 217 -23.53 20.14 5.53
C ALA A 217 -23.42 20.82 6.91
N MET A 218 -22.26 21.43 7.23
CA MET A 218 -22.06 22.17 8.49
C MET A 218 -23.00 23.37 8.60
N ILE A 219 -23.17 24.14 7.52
CA ILE A 219 -24.09 25.29 7.49
C ILE A 219 -25.54 24.84 7.64
N MET A 220 -25.95 23.77 6.94
CA MET A 220 -27.31 23.22 7.08
C MET A 220 -27.60 22.81 8.53
N ASN A 221 -26.68 22.09 9.18
CA ASN A 221 -26.85 21.71 10.58
C ASN A 221 -26.90 22.93 11.53
N ARG A 222 -26.06 23.96 11.31
CA ARG A 222 -26.09 25.20 12.09
C ARG A 222 -27.45 25.90 11.97
N ASP A 223 -27.96 26.00 10.75
CA ASP A 223 -29.18 26.73 10.45
C ASP A 223 -30.43 25.94 10.93
N GLU A 224 -30.43 24.61 10.87
CA GLU A 224 -31.47 23.76 11.48
C GLU A 224 -31.53 23.93 13.01
N GLY A 225 -30.38 24.02 13.67
CA GLY A 225 -30.29 24.25 15.12
C GLY A 225 -30.79 25.62 15.60
N LYS A 226 -31.02 26.58 14.68
CA LYS A 226 -31.60 27.90 15.00
C LYS A 226 -33.12 27.96 14.84
N VAL A 227 -33.76 26.91 14.32
CA VAL A 227 -35.21 26.86 14.03
C VAL A 227 -36.00 26.11 15.13
N GLN A 228 -35.32 25.57 16.16
CA GLN A 228 -35.91 25.08 17.41
C GLN A 228 -35.78 26.11 18.53
#